data_AF-A0A1S6EQB1-F1
#
_entry.id   AF-A0A1S6EQB1-F1
#
_cell.length_a   1.000
_cell.length_b   1.000
_cell.length_c   1.000
_cell.angle_alpha   90.00
_cell.angle_beta   90.00
_cell.angle_gamma   90.00
#
_symmetry.space_group_name_H-M   'P 1'
#
loop_
_entity.id
_entity.type
_entity.pdbx_description
1 polymer ?
#
loop_
_entity_poly.entity_id
_entity_poly.type
_entity_poly.pdbx_seq_one_letter_code
_entity_poly.pdbx_strand_id
1 'polypeptide(L)'
;MTPQQVRADHTLRALIDCGRCNRMRSLSVGAIPRRWQTTDLGRIPFRCFTCGERPTRVQVERGWGPQHETVWTWSLREGGHPAGM
;
A
#
# COMPACT_ATOMS: atom_id res chain seq x y z
N MET A 1 -2.05 -8.14 0.14
CA MET A 1 -3.17 -7.42 -0.53
C MET A 1 -2.70 -6.95 -1.91
N THR A 2 -3.50 -7.13 -2.97
CA THR A 2 -3.13 -6.77 -4.36
C THR A 2 -3.91 -5.55 -4.89
N PRO A 3 -3.38 -4.81 -5.88
CA PRO A 3 -4.10 -3.72 -6.54
C PRO A 3 -5.47 -4.12 -7.10
N GLN A 4 -5.59 -5.34 -7.66
CA GLN A 4 -6.85 -5.83 -8.21
C GLN A 4 -7.90 -6.02 -7.11
N GLN A 5 -7.53 -6.55 -5.94
CA GLN A 5 -8.43 -6.70 -4.80
C GLN A 5 -8.91 -5.34 -4.28
N VAL A 6 -7.99 -4.38 -4.10
CA VAL A 6 -8.36 -3.02 -3.66
C VAL A 6 -9.26 -2.33 -4.68
N ARG A 7 -9.04 -2.55 -5.98
CA ARG A 7 -9.89 -1.97 -7.02
C ARG A 7 -11.28 -2.63 -7.08
N ALA A 8 -11.36 -3.93 -6.78
CA ALA A 8 -12.61 -4.68 -6.83
C ALA A 8 -13.54 -4.32 -5.66
N ASP A 9 -12.99 -4.00 -4.50
CA ASP A 9 -13.74 -3.55 -3.32
C ASP A 9 -13.60 -2.04 -3.15
N HIS A 10 -14.62 -1.29 -3.56
CA HIS A 10 -14.64 0.18 -3.50
C HIS A 10 -14.61 0.75 -2.06
N THR A 11 -14.79 -0.10 -1.04
CA THR A 11 -14.62 0.29 0.36
C THR A 11 -13.15 0.26 0.79
N LEU A 12 -12.27 -0.39 0.02
CA LEU A 12 -10.84 -0.47 0.29
C LEU A 12 -10.08 0.71 -0.31
N ARG A 13 -9.12 1.23 0.45
CA ARG A 13 -8.20 2.27 0.03
C ARG A 13 -6.78 1.90 0.45
N ALA A 14 -5.87 1.93 -0.50
CA ALA A 14 -4.45 1.72 -0.22
C ALA A 14 -3.78 3.07 0.12
N LEU A 15 -2.94 3.05 1.14
CA LEU A 15 -2.17 4.18 1.63
C LEU A 15 -0.70 3.80 1.69
N ILE A 16 0.17 4.74 1.36
CA ILE A 16 1.63 4.55 1.32
C ILE A 16 2.30 5.59 2.22
N ASP A 17 3.19 5.13 3.08
CA ASP A 17 3.97 5.94 4.00
C ASP A 17 5.40 6.08 3.49
N CYS A 18 5.80 7.31 3.21
CA CYS A 18 7.17 7.62 2.85
C CYS A 18 7.97 7.96 4.10
N GLY A 19 8.74 7.00 4.64
CA GLY A 19 9.53 7.18 5.86
C GLY A 19 10.56 8.32 5.83
N ARG A 20 10.98 8.82 4.65
CA ARG A 20 11.81 10.04 4.56
C ARG A 20 10.99 11.33 4.59
N CYS A 21 9.80 11.34 4.00
CA CYS A 21 8.96 12.53 3.91
C CYS A 21 7.96 12.65 5.06
N ASN A 22 7.88 11.62 5.93
CA ASN A 22 6.91 11.46 7.02
C ASN A 22 5.48 11.80 6.56
N ARG A 23 5.11 11.31 5.38
CA ARG A 23 3.83 11.61 4.73
C ARG A 23 3.17 10.33 4.26
N MET A 24 1.94 10.16 4.73
CA MET A 24 1.02 9.14 4.25
C MET A 24 0.22 9.70 3.06
N ARG A 25 0.11 8.95 1.97
CA ARG A 25 -0.68 9.34 0.80
C ARG A 25 -1.57 8.21 0.30
N SER A 26 -2.72 8.55 -0.26
CA SER A 26 -3.56 7.57 -0.97
C SER A 26 -2.88 7.12 -2.24
N LEU A 27 -2.82 5.80 -2.41
CA LEU A 27 -2.27 5.15 -3.59
C LEU A 27 -3.36 4.99 -4.64
N SER A 28 -3.10 5.51 -5.84
CA SER A 28 -4.00 5.34 -6.98
C SER A 28 -3.79 3.95 -7.62
N VAL A 29 -4.44 2.92 -7.08
CA VAL A 29 -4.26 1.52 -7.55
C VAL A 29 -4.66 1.31 -9.02
N GLY A 30 -5.52 2.16 -9.57
CA GLY A 30 -5.88 2.16 -11.00
C GLY A 30 -4.72 2.57 -11.92
N ALA A 31 -3.75 3.33 -11.42
CA ALA A 31 -2.56 3.74 -12.17
C ALA A 31 -1.44 2.68 -12.16
N ILE A 32 -1.61 1.59 -11.40
CA ILE A 32 -0.62 0.53 -11.32
C ILE A 32 -0.64 -0.29 -12.63
N PRO A 33 0.52 -0.48 -13.29
CA PRO A 33 0.61 -1.25 -14.53
C PRO A 33 0.02 -2.66 -14.39
N ARG A 34 -0.63 -3.16 -15.45
CA ARG A 34 -1.31 -4.47 -15.45
C ARG A 34 -0.45 -5.62 -14.92
N ARG A 35 0.86 -5.61 -15.23
CA ARG A 35 1.83 -6.62 -14.76
C ARG A 35 1.94 -6.74 -13.23
N TRP A 36 1.56 -5.69 -12.49
CA TRP A 36 1.64 -5.65 -11.03
C TRP A 36 0.28 -5.79 -10.35
N GLN A 37 -0.82 -5.94 -11.11
CA GLN A 37 -2.18 -5.94 -10.54
C GLN A 37 -2.44 -7.11 -9.60
N THR A 38 -1.74 -8.23 -9.80
CA THR A 38 -1.77 -9.43 -8.95
C THR A 38 -0.60 -9.52 -7.98
N THR A 39 0.33 -8.55 -8.02
CA THR A 39 1.46 -8.49 -7.09
C THR A 39 1.00 -7.84 -5.79
N ASP A 40 1.49 -8.36 -4.66
CA ASP A 40 1.24 -7.74 -3.37
C ASP A 40 1.75 -6.29 -3.34
N LEU A 41 0.93 -5.35 -2.86
CA LEU A 41 1.24 -3.93 -2.77
C LEU A 41 2.60 -3.66 -2.09
N GLY A 42 2.98 -4.44 -1.08
CA GLY A 42 4.27 -4.29 -0.40
C GLY A 42 5.49 -4.69 -1.24
N ARG A 43 5.28 -5.46 -2.32
CA ARG A 43 6.34 -5.92 -3.23
C ARG A 43 6.47 -5.08 -4.49
N ILE A 44 5.50 -4.19 -4.76
CA ILE A 44 5.57 -3.29 -5.90
C ILE A 44 6.66 -2.24 -5.61
N PRO A 45 7.56 -1.94 -6.56
CA PRO A 45 8.69 -1.04 -6.36
C PRO A 45 8.25 0.44 -6.37
N PHE A 46 7.35 0.81 -5.47
CA PHE A 46 6.89 2.18 -5.32
C PHE A 46 8.05 3.11 -4.96
N ARG A 47 7.96 4.34 -5.46
CA ARG A 47 8.92 5.42 -5.23
C ARG A 47 8.15 6.68 -4.86
N CYS A 48 8.57 7.35 -3.79
CA CYS A 48 8.06 8.66 -3.46
C CYS A 48 8.40 9.63 -4.59
N PHE A 49 7.40 10.31 -5.15
CA PHE A 49 7.62 11.29 -6.21
C PHE A 49 8.46 12.48 -5.75
N THR A 50 8.43 12.81 -4.46
CA THR A 50 9.19 13.95 -3.91
C THR A 50 10.65 13.62 -3.64
N CYS A 51 10.95 12.44 -3.08
CA CYS A 51 12.31 12.14 -2.59
C CYS A 51 12.93 10.85 -3.17
N GLY A 52 12.21 10.11 -4.03
CA GLY A 52 12.69 8.88 -4.66
C GLY A 52 12.83 7.66 -3.73
N GLU A 53 12.56 7.81 -2.43
CA GLU A 53 12.70 6.71 -1.48
C GLU A 53 11.60 5.67 -1.62
N ARG A 54 11.93 4.45 -1.19
CA ARG A 54 10.94 3.38 -1.04
C ARG A 54 10.03 3.67 0.15
N PRO A 55 8.76 3.26 0.10
CA PRO A 55 7.91 3.36 1.27
C PRO A 55 8.43 2.47 2.40
N THR A 56 8.26 2.95 3.63
CA THR A 56 8.53 2.17 4.85
C THR A 56 7.31 1.40 5.29
N ARG A 57 6.11 1.82 4.86
CA ARG A 57 4.85 1.14 5.18
C ARG A 57 3.83 1.33 4.05
N VAL A 58 3.04 0.30 3.79
CA VAL A 58 1.87 0.33 2.90
C VAL A 58 0.71 -0.29 3.66
N GLN A 59 -0.41 0.40 3.73
CA GLN A 59 -1.60 -0.07 4.44
C GLN A 59 -2.79 -0.09 3.51
N VAL A 60 -3.74 -0.98 3.77
CA VAL A 60 -5.05 -0.93 3.16
C VAL A 60 -6.08 -0.81 4.25
N GLU A 61 -6.88 0.24 4.13
CA GLU A 61 -7.97 0.52 5.03
C GLU A 61 -9.30 0.23 4.34
N ARG A 62 -10.25 -0.28 5.11
CA ARG A 62 -11.64 -0.40 4.71
C ARG A 62 -12.43 0.72 5.38
N GLY A 63 -13.25 1.41 4.61
CA GLY A 63 -14.10 2.50 5.10
C GLY A 63 -15.58 2.21 4.95
N TRP A 64 -16.34 2.52 6.00
CA TRP A 64 -17.81 2.57 5.98
C TRP A 64 -18.26 3.88 6.62
N GLY A 65 -18.58 4.88 5.79
CA GLY A 65 -18.91 6.22 6.28
C GLY A 65 -17.73 6.89 7.01
N PRO A 66 -17.90 7.35 8.27
CA PRO A 66 -16.83 8.01 9.03
C PRO A 66 -15.82 7.04 9.65
N GLN A 67 -16.09 5.73 9.61
CA GLN A 67 -15.23 4.71 10.21
C GLN A 67 -14.25 4.15 9.19
N HIS A 68 -13.01 3.97 9.64
CA HIS A 68 -11.93 3.36 8.88
C HIS A 68 -11.28 2.27 9.73
N GLU A 69 -11.01 1.13 9.11
CA GLU A 69 -10.34 -0.01 9.74
C GLU A 69 -9.15 -0.43 8.88
N THR A 70 -7.97 -0.58 9.48
CA THR A 70 -6.82 -1.16 8.77
C THR A 70 -7.02 -2.67 8.64
N VAL A 71 -7.25 -3.15 7.41
CA VAL A 71 -7.47 -4.57 7.11
C VAL A 71 -6.21 -5.29 6.65
N TRP A 72 -5.20 -4.55 6.19
CA TRP A 72 -3.92 -5.11 5.78
C TRP A 72 -2.80 -4.10 5.95
N THR A 73 -1.62 -4.53 6.36
CA THR A 73 -0.43 -3.69 6.47
C THR A 73 0.81 -4.48 6.05
N TRP A 74 1.64 -3.84 5.26
CA TRP A 74 3.02 -4.21 5.02
C TRP A 74 3.92 -3.11 5.55
N SER A 75 4.99 -3.50 6.22
CA SER A 75 6.02 -2.58 6.70
C SER A 75 7.39 -3.13 6.33
N LEU A 76 8.30 -2.25 5.96
CA LEU A 76 9.71 -2.56 5.81
C LEU A 76 10.24 -2.95 7.20
N ARG A 77 10.41 -4.25 7.43
CA ARG A 77 11.05 -4.74 8.65
C ARG A 77 12.55 -4.47 8.55
N GLU A 78 13.14 -3.87 9.57
CA GLU A 78 14.57 -3.98 9.83
C GLU A 78 14.87 -5.48 10.01
N GLY A 79 15.43 -6.15 8.99
CA GLY A 79 15.75 -7.58 9.06
C GLY A 79 14.99 -8.55 8.14
N GLY A 80 14.29 -8.08 7.09
CA GLY A 80 14.11 -8.89 5.87
C GLY A 80 13.43 -10.27 5.95
N HIS A 81 12.50 -10.52 6.89
CA HIS A 81 11.67 -11.73 6.87
C HIS A 81 10.17 -11.40 6.74
N PRO A 82 9.47 -11.87 5.68
CA PRO A 82 8.03 -11.68 5.57
C PRO A 82 7.31 -12.47 6.68
N ALA A 83 6.36 -11.82 7.37
CA ALA A 83 5.44 -12.53 8.25
C ALA A 83 4.60 -13.50 7.43
N GLY A 84 4.41 -14.69 8.00
CA GLY A 84 3.88 -15.89 7.36
C GLY A 84 2.45 -15.77 6.82
N MET A 85 2.16 -16.80 6.00
CA MET A 85 0.90 -17.11 5.35
C MET A 85 -0.29 -17.21 6.32
#